data_AF-A0A2D6MD58-F1
#
_entry.id   AF-A0A2D6MD58-F1
#
_cell.length_a   1.000
_cell.length_b   1.000
_cell.length_c   1.000
_cell.angle_alpha   90.00
_cell.angle_beta   90.00
_cell.angle_gamma   90.00
#
_symmetry.space_group_name_H-M   'P 1'
#
loop_
_entity.id
_entity.type
_entity.pdbx_description
1 polymer ?
#
loop_
_entity_poly.entity_id
_entity_poly.type
_entity_poly.pdbx_seq_one_letter_code
_entity_poly.pdbx_strand_id
1 'polypeptide(L)' 'MKAREIRERLRGKVDPELLTVLEALGEHVSAQKQETMALAQIQNQTLDLVMSLGGTIEAATNAVDEIKKIREG' A
#
# COMPACT_ATOMS: atom_id res chain seq x y z
N MET A 1 -9.91 -14.84 1.76
CA MET A 1 -10.78 -16.00 1.43
C MET A 1 -12.18 -15.50 1.62
N LYS A 2 -13.01 -15.52 0.57
CA LYS A 2 -14.34 -14.88 0.64
C LYS A 2 -15.31 -15.76 1.43
N ALA A 3 -16.32 -15.17 2.09
CA ALA A 3 -17.33 -15.91 2.86
C ALA A 3 -17.94 -17.05 2.06
N ARG A 4 -18.16 -16.85 0.75
CA ARG A 4 -18.66 -17.89 -0.16
C ARG A 4 -17.79 -19.15 -0.18
N GLU A 5 -16.47 -19.01 -0.22
CA GLU A 5 -15.52 -20.13 -0.24
C GLU A 5 -15.54 -20.88 1.10
N ILE A 6 -15.69 -20.16 2.20
CA ILE A 6 -15.82 -20.72 3.55
C ILE A 6 -17.13 -21.52 3.65
N ARG A 7 -18.23 -20.93 3.19
CA ARG A 7 -19.55 -21.57 3.13
C ARG A 7 -19.51 -22.88 2.35
N GLU A 8 -19.02 -22.83 1.11
CA GLU A 8 -18.95 -24.00 0.23
C GLU A 8 -18.10 -25.13 0.83
N ARG A 9 -17.02 -24.79 1.55
CA ARG A 9 -16.12 -25.78 2.17
C ARG A 9 -16.67 -26.43 3.44
N LEU A 10 -17.40 -25.66 4.25
CA LEU A 10 -17.79 -26.03 5.61
C LEU A 10 -19.28 -26.35 5.77
N ARG A 11 -20.11 -26.10 4.76
CA ARG A 11 -21.55 -26.39 4.80
C ARG A 11 -21.81 -27.83 5.22
N GLY A 12 -22.62 -28.00 6.27
CA GLY A 12 -23.01 -29.30 6.82
C GLY A 12 -21.92 -30.04 7.60
N LYS A 13 -20.72 -29.45 7.75
CA LYS A 13 -19.60 -30.02 8.51
C LYS A 13 -19.36 -29.34 9.86
N VAL A 14 -19.92 -28.15 10.04
CA VAL A 14 -19.80 -27.34 11.25
C VAL A 14 -21.16 -26.81 11.64
N ASP A 15 -21.28 -26.41 12.90
CA ASP A 15 -22.45 -25.73 13.43
C ASP A 15 -22.76 -24.45 12.62
N PRO A 16 -24.05 -24.16 12.29
CA PRO A 16 -24.43 -22.99 11.50
C PRO A 16 -24.04 -21.64 12.11
N GLU A 17 -24.04 -21.53 13.44
CA GLU A 17 -23.63 -20.30 14.13
C GLU A 17 -22.12 -20.10 13.99
N LEU A 18 -21.35 -21.18 14.18
CA LEU A 18 -19.91 -21.17 13.92
C LEU A 18 -19.60 -20.84 12.45
N LEU A 19 -20.36 -21.37 11.50
CA LEU A 19 -20.20 -21.06 10.08
C LEU A 19 -20.38 -19.57 9.80
N THR A 20 -21.39 -18.95 10.41
CA THR A 20 -21.68 -17.52 10.26
C THR A 20 -20.53 -16.66 10.78
N VAL A 21 -19.96 -17.02 11.94
CA VAL A 21 -18.80 -16.33 12.51
C VAL A 21 -17.58 -16.46 11.60
N LEU A 22 -17.32 -17.66 11.07
CA LEU A 22 -16.18 -17.91 10.18
C LEU A 22 -16.32 -17.16 8.85
N GLU A 23 -17.52 -17.06 8.29
CA GLU A 23 -17.81 -16.25 7.11
C GLU A 23 -17.52 -14.77 7.36
N ALA A 24 -17.99 -14.22 8.49
CA ALA A 24 -17.74 -12.83 8.87
C ALA A 24 -16.25 -12.53 9.07
N LEU A 25 -15.52 -13.44 9.75
CA LEU A 25 -14.07 -13.33 9.91
C LEU A 25 -13.35 -13.38 8.56
N GLY A 26 -13.77 -14.27 7.65
CA GLY A 26 -13.20 -14.36 6.30
C GLY A 26 -13.32 -13.07 5.51
N GLU A 27 -14.50 -12.45 5.53
CA GLU A 27 -14.71 -11.14 4.89
C GLU A 27 -13.88 -10.05 5.53
N HIS A 28 -13.80 -10.01 6.87
CA HIS A 28 -13.01 -9.00 7.57
C HIS A 28 -11.51 -9.12 7.23
N VAL A 29 -10.95 -10.33 7.26
CA VAL A 29 -9.55 -10.57 6.84
C VAL A 29 -9.35 -10.23 5.37
N SER A 30 -10.33 -10.52 4.50
CA SER A 30 -10.27 -10.16 3.09
C SER A 30 -10.25 -8.65 2.88
N ALA A 31 -11.06 -7.89 3.63
CA ALA A 31 -11.08 -6.44 3.60
C ALA A 31 -9.74 -5.85 4.10
N GLN A 32 -9.24 -6.32 5.24
CA GLN A 32 -7.93 -5.90 5.78
C GLN A 32 -6.79 -6.15 4.79
N LYS A 33 -6.82 -7.28 4.06
CA LYS A 33 -5.84 -7.56 3.01
C LYS A 33 -5.88 -6.52 1.89
N GLN A 34 -7.08 -6.13 1.46
CA GLN A 34 -7.24 -5.10 0.42
C GLN A 34 -6.73 -3.73 0.90
N GLU A 35 -7.03 -3.35 2.14
CA GLU A 35 -6.51 -2.13 2.76
C GLU A 35 -4.99 -2.13 2.83
N THR A 36 -4.39 -3.23 3.28
CA THR A 36 -2.93 -3.39 3.35
C THR A 36 -2.29 -3.25 1.96
N MET A 37 -2.91 -3.83 0.93
CA MET A 37 -2.43 -3.70 -0.45
C MET A 37 -2.53 -2.25 -0.95
N ALA A 38 -3.61 -1.54 -0.63
CA ALA A 38 -3.76 -0.13 -1.00
C ALA A 38 -2.72 0.75 -0.28
N LEU A 39 -2.45 0.50 1.01
CA LEU A 39 -1.41 1.20 1.76
C LEU A 39 -0.02 0.96 1.17
N ALA A 40 0.29 -0.28 0.77
CA ALA A 40 1.56 -0.59 0.12
C ALA A 40 1.72 0.16 -1.23
N GLN A 41 0.64 0.31 -2.00
CA GLN A 41 0.67 1.10 -3.24
C GLN A 41 0.94 2.58 -2.97
N ILE A 42 0.25 3.16 -1.98
CA ILE A 42 0.47 4.56 -1.57
C ILE A 42 1.90 4.76 -1.07
N GLN A 43 2.43 3.81 -0.29
CA GLN A 43 3.80 3.85 0.19
C GLN A 43 4.80 3.88 -0.97
N ASN A 44 4.64 3.02 -1.97
CA ASN A 44 5.52 3.00 -3.14
C ASN A 44 5.45 4.31 -3.92
N GLN A 45 4.25 4.82 -4.18
CA GLN A 45 4.06 6.12 -4.85
C GLN A 45 4.70 7.28 -4.07
N THR A 46 4.63 7.23 -2.75
CA THR A 46 5.25 8.24 -1.88
C THR A 46 6.77 8.16 -1.96
N LEU A 47 7.36 6.96 -1.97
CA LEU A 47 8.79 6.77 -2.13
C LEU A 47 9.27 7.33 -3.48
N ASP A 48 8.56 7.02 -4.57
CA ASP A 48 8.89 7.52 -5.91
C ASP A 48 8.86 9.06 -5.94
N LEU A 49 7.85 9.68 -5.32
CA LEU A 49 7.74 11.13 -5.21
C LEU A 49 8.90 11.74 -4.42
N VAL A 50 9.28 11.15 -3.29
CA VAL A 50 10.41 11.64 -2.48
C VAL A 50 11.72 11.53 -3.26
N MET A 51 11.94 10.44 -3.99
CA MET A 51 13.14 10.28 -4.83
C MET A 51 13.18 11.33 -5.95
N SER A 52 12.05 11.58 -6.61
CA SER A 52 11.94 12.62 -7.64
C SER A 52 12.21 14.02 -7.08
N LEU A 53 11.69 14.32 -5.89
CA LEU A 53 11.96 15.59 -5.21
C LEU A 53 13.45 15.74 -4.87
N GLY A 54 14.09 14.66 -4.38
CA GLY A 54 15.53 14.65 -4.11
C GLY A 54 16.36 15.02 -5.34
N GLY A 55 16.08 14.41 -6.50
CA GLY A 55 16.75 14.76 -7.76
C GLY A 55 16.49 16.20 -8.19
N THR A 56 15.29 16.73 -7.96
CA THR A 56 14.96 18.14 -8.25
C THR A 56 15.77 19.09 -7.36
N ILE A 57 15.89 18.80 -6.07
CA ILE A 57 16.68 19.61 -5.12
C ILE A 57 18.16 19.57 -5.50
N GLU A 58 18.70 18.40 -5.84
CA GLU A 58 20.09 18.25 -6.27
C GLU A 58 20.37 19.08 -7.54
N ALA A 59 19.51 18.97 -8.55
CA ALA A 59 19.64 19.74 -9.78
C ALA A 59 19.59 21.26 -9.52
N ALA A 60 18.67 21.71 -8.66
CA ALA A 60 18.57 23.12 -8.28
C ALA A 60 19.82 23.61 -7.52
N THR A 61 20.35 22.78 -6.62
CA THR A 61 21.56 23.09 -5.85
C THR A 61 22.77 23.23 -6.78
N ASN A 62 22.95 22.27 -7.69
CA ASN A 62 24.03 22.30 -8.68
C ASN A 62 23.95 23.54 -9.58
N ALA A 63 22.74 23.92 -10.02
CA ALA A 63 22.53 25.14 -10.81
C ALA A 63 22.91 26.41 -10.04
N VAL A 64 22.60 26.50 -8.75
CA VAL A 64 23.00 27.64 -7.91
C VAL A 64 24.52 27.70 -7.74
N ASP A 65 25.17 26.55 -7.56
CA ASP A 65 26.63 26.49 -7.41
C ASP A 65 27.36 26.88 -8.71
N GLU A 66 26.84 26.47 -9.88
CA GLU A 66 27.33 26.92 -11.19
C GLU A 66 27.24 28.46 -11.33
N ILE A 67 26.08 29.04 -10.98
CA ILE A 67 25.88 30.50 -11.04
C ILE A 67 26.86 31.23 -10.12
N LYS A 68 27.09 30.72 -8.91
CA LYS A 68 28.07 31.30 -7.97
C LYS A 68 29.48 31.28 -8.54
N LYS A 69 29.91 30.15 -9.13
CA LYS A 69 31.23 30.03 -9.77
C LYS A 69 31.44 31.07 -10.87
N ILE A 70 30.41 31.32 -11.69
CA ILE A 70 30.47 32.35 -12.76
C ILE A 70 30.54 33.77 -12.17
N ARG A 71 29.90 34.02 -11.02
CA ARG A 71 29.90 35.34 -10.38
C ARG A 71 31.20 35.65 -9.65
N GLU A 72 31.84 34.65 -9.08
CA GLU A 72 33.03 34.79 -8.23
C GLU A 72 34.36 34.58 -8.97
N GLY A 73 34.35 33.94 -10.15
CA GLY A 73 35.50 33.80 -11.05
C GLY A 73 35.60 34.93 -12.06
#